data_AF-A0A9D4WJ90-F1
#
_entry.id   AF-A0A9D4WJ90-F1
#
_cell.length_a   1.000
_cell.length_b   1.000
_cell.length_c   1.000
_cell.angle_alpha   90.00
_cell.angle_beta   90.00
_cell.angle_gamma   90.00
#
_symmetry.space_group_name_H-M   'P 1'
#
loop_
_entity.id
_entity.type
_entity.pdbx_description
1 polymer ?
#
loop_
_entity_poly.entity_id
_entity_poly.type
_entity_poly.pdbx_seq_one_letter_code
_entity_poly.pdbx_strand_id
1 'polypeptide(L)'
;MVKAEFLHHVGVNYLFAPWISWFLLLQSAPLQLITPQTATYLILWWIFAVPVVVLDIKIYGQWFTKGKRFLSTVANPTSQLSVIGNLVGAQAAAEMGWKECAVCLFSLGMVHYLVLFVTLYQRFSGGDSVHVMLRPVLFLFFAAPGVASLAWESIVGDFDTLSKMLFFLSLFLFFSLICRPALFKRSMAKFNVAWWAYSFPVTVLALASTEYAQ
;
A
#
# COMPACT_ATOMS: atom_id res chain seq x y z
N MET A 1 24.61 9.06 0.29
CA MET A 1 23.72 7.89 0.45
C MET A 1 22.32 8.15 -0.11
N VAL A 2 21.59 9.20 0.32
CA VAL A 2 20.22 9.50 -0.18
C VAL A 2 20.12 9.68 -1.70
N LYS A 3 21.05 10.42 -2.34
CA LYS A 3 21.05 10.59 -3.82
C LYS A 3 21.27 9.27 -4.58
N ALA A 4 22.05 8.34 -4.02
CA ALA A 4 22.33 7.04 -4.63
C ALA A 4 21.10 6.11 -4.53
N GLU A 5 20.39 6.17 -3.41
CA GLU A 5 19.14 5.44 -3.19
C GLU A 5 17.99 6.00 -4.05
N PHE A 6 17.96 7.32 -4.25
CA PHE A 6 16.98 8.01 -5.12
C PHE A 6 17.14 7.71 -6.62
N LEU A 7 18.33 7.26 -7.02
CA LEU A 7 18.66 6.82 -8.39
C LEU A 7 18.49 5.30 -8.56
N HIS A 8 18.44 4.55 -7.45
CA HIS A 8 18.32 3.10 -7.49
C HIS A 8 16.87 2.67 -7.73
N HIS A 9 16.62 1.95 -8.83
CA HIS A 9 15.28 1.53 -9.28
C HIS A 9 14.42 0.77 -8.25
N VAL A 10 15.03 0.17 -7.22
CA VAL A 10 14.33 -0.56 -6.14
C VAL A 10 14.28 0.26 -4.84
N GLY A 11 15.31 1.05 -4.55
CA GLY A 11 15.44 1.84 -3.32
C GLY A 11 14.41 2.97 -3.22
N VAL A 12 14.02 3.55 -4.35
CA VAL A 12 13.02 4.64 -4.38
C VAL A 12 11.67 4.21 -3.77
N ASN A 13 11.28 2.94 -3.89
CA ASN A 13 10.02 2.45 -3.34
C ASN A 13 10.01 2.44 -1.80
N TYR A 14 11.18 2.33 -1.16
CA TYR A 14 11.29 2.40 0.30
C TYR A 14 11.14 3.84 0.83
N LEU A 15 11.27 4.85 -0.04
CA LEU A 15 11.07 6.25 0.34
C LEU A 15 9.60 6.59 0.63
N PHE A 16 8.66 5.72 0.27
CA PHE A 16 7.25 5.86 0.67
C PHE A 16 7.03 5.49 2.14
N ALA A 17 7.86 4.59 2.71
CA ALA A 17 7.63 4.05 4.05
C ALA A 17 7.59 5.12 5.16
N PRO A 18 8.50 6.12 5.21
CA PRO A 18 8.43 7.19 6.22
C PRO A 18 7.12 7.99 6.15
N TRP A 19 6.62 8.26 4.94
CA TRP A 19 5.38 9.03 4.74
C TRP A 19 4.15 8.22 5.12
N ILE A 20 4.10 6.93 4.77
CA ILE A 20 3.04 6.01 5.18
C ILE A 20 3.00 5.91 6.71
N SER A 21 4.15 5.74 7.36
CA SER A 21 4.22 5.71 8.82
C SER A 21 3.71 7.01 9.44
N TRP A 22 4.01 8.17 8.84
CA TRP A 22 3.52 9.44 9.35
C TRP A 22 2.01 9.60 9.18
N PHE A 23 1.44 9.14 8.06
CA PHE A 23 -0.02 9.11 7.88
C PHE A 23 -0.71 8.21 8.90
N LEU A 24 -0.20 7.00 9.11
CA LEU A 24 -0.78 6.08 10.10
C LEU A 24 -0.67 6.65 11.52
N LEU A 25 0.44 7.31 11.84
CA LEU A 25 0.59 8.02 13.12
C LEU A 25 -0.43 9.15 13.26
N LEU A 26 -0.64 9.91 12.19
CA LEU A 26 -1.62 10.99 12.13
C LEU A 26 -3.05 10.48 12.33
N GLN A 27 -3.41 9.33 11.77
CA GLN A 27 -4.72 8.68 11.96
C GLN A 27 -4.88 8.04 13.35
N SER A 28 -3.80 7.49 13.92
CA SER A 28 -3.81 6.87 15.26
C SER A 28 -3.81 7.89 16.41
N ALA A 29 -3.61 9.18 16.10
CA ALA A 29 -3.56 10.22 17.11
C ALA A 29 -4.92 10.35 17.80
N PRO A 30 -4.97 10.44 19.15
CA PRO A 30 -6.23 10.52 19.87
C PRO A 30 -7.02 11.76 19.45
N LEU A 31 -8.25 11.55 18.95
CA LEU A 31 -9.21 12.57 18.49
C LEU A 31 -9.46 13.69 19.52
N GLN A 32 -9.13 13.44 20.79
CA GLN A 32 -9.24 14.38 21.89
C GLN A 32 -8.17 15.50 21.87
N LEU A 33 -7.02 15.28 21.21
CA LEU A 33 -5.94 16.27 21.09
C LEU A 33 -5.91 16.97 19.72
N ILE A 34 -6.42 16.31 18.68
CA ILE A 34 -6.42 16.84 17.30
C ILE A 34 -7.79 16.51 16.71
N THR A 35 -8.71 17.47 16.72
CA THR A 35 -9.93 17.32 15.94
C THR A 35 -9.56 17.33 14.46
N PRO A 36 -10.16 16.48 13.62
CA PRO A 36 -9.87 16.36 12.18
C PRO A 36 -10.13 17.64 11.36
N GLN A 37 -10.53 18.73 12.01
CA GLN A 37 -10.75 20.07 11.43
C GLN A 37 -9.74 21.13 11.92
N THR A 38 -8.74 20.75 12.73
CA THR A 38 -7.72 21.70 13.19
C THR A 38 -6.76 22.03 12.04
N ALA A 39 -6.43 23.32 11.84
CA ALA A 39 -5.50 23.76 10.79
C ALA A 39 -4.16 22.99 10.80
N THR A 40 -3.68 22.59 11.99
CA THR A 40 -2.48 21.78 12.17
C THR A 40 -2.57 20.40 11.48
N TYR A 41 -3.72 19.74 11.55
CA TYR A 41 -3.97 18.44 10.94
C TYR A 41 -3.95 18.53 9.41
N LEU A 42 -4.56 19.58 8.85
CA LEU A 42 -4.56 19.87 7.41
C LEU A 42 -3.15 20.16 6.88
N ILE A 43 -2.37 20.96 7.61
CA ILE A 43 -0.99 21.30 7.23
C ILE A 43 -0.12 20.02 7.23
N LEU A 44 -0.25 19.19 8.27
CA LEU A 44 0.50 17.92 8.37
C LEU A 44 0.11 16.97 7.23
N TRP A 45 -1.17 16.86 6.90
CA TRP A 45 -1.61 16.03 5.77
C TRP A 45 -1.00 16.49 4.45
N TRP A 46 -1.02 17.79 4.15
CA TRP A 46 -0.39 18.32 2.92
C TRP A 46 1.12 18.05 2.91
N ILE A 47 1.80 18.22 4.04
CA ILE A 47 3.24 17.92 4.16
C ILE A 47 3.53 16.44 3.86
N PHE A 48 2.62 15.52 4.18
CA PHE A 48 2.82 14.09 3.92
C PHE A 48 2.32 13.65 2.54
N ALA A 49 1.25 14.27 2.03
CA ALA A 49 0.65 13.94 0.74
C ALA A 49 1.51 14.41 -0.43
N VAL A 50 2.09 15.62 -0.34
CA VAL A 50 2.89 16.19 -1.44
C VAL A 50 4.09 15.29 -1.82
N PRO A 51 4.91 14.79 -0.87
CA PRO A 51 6.00 13.88 -1.19
C PRO A 51 5.52 12.56 -1.81
N VAL A 52 4.40 11.99 -1.35
CA VAL A 52 3.83 10.76 -1.93
C VAL A 52 3.44 10.99 -3.39
N VAL A 53 2.68 12.05 -3.66
CA VAL A 53 2.24 12.39 -5.02
C VAL A 53 3.43 12.74 -5.93
N VAL A 54 4.44 13.45 -5.42
CA VAL A 54 5.66 13.78 -6.20
C VAL A 54 6.45 12.51 -6.53
N LEU A 55 6.60 11.59 -5.58
CA LEU A 55 7.26 10.30 -5.81
C LEU A 55 6.49 9.46 -6.82
N ASP A 56 5.16 9.46 -6.73
CA ASP A 56 4.29 8.81 -7.69
C ASP A 56 4.50 9.38 -9.09
N ILE A 57 4.33 10.69 -9.28
CA ILE A 57 4.52 11.35 -10.58
C ILE A 57 5.89 11.02 -11.17
N LYS A 58 6.95 10.97 -10.35
CA LYS A 58 8.29 10.59 -10.80
C LYS A 58 8.35 9.13 -11.26
N ILE A 59 7.79 8.19 -10.49
CA ILE A 59 7.81 6.75 -10.82
C ILE A 59 6.95 6.48 -12.06
N TYR A 60 5.74 7.03 -12.11
CA TYR A 60 4.86 6.92 -13.27
C TYR A 60 5.45 7.58 -14.51
N GLY A 61 5.99 8.80 -14.38
CA GLY A 61 6.63 9.50 -15.49
C GLY A 61 7.81 8.70 -16.06
N GLN A 62 8.58 8.03 -15.20
CA GLN A 62 9.62 7.10 -15.63
C GLN A 62 9.06 5.87 -16.34
N TRP A 63 7.94 5.32 -15.88
CA TRP A 63 7.28 4.18 -16.54
C TRP A 63 6.77 4.51 -17.93
N PHE A 64 6.20 5.71 -18.15
CA PHE A 64 5.74 6.15 -19.46
C PHE A 64 6.90 6.50 -20.41
N THR A 65 8.00 7.07 -19.89
CA THR A 65 9.07 7.62 -20.73
C THR A 65 10.18 6.60 -21.05
N LYS A 66 10.41 5.60 -20.19
CA LYS A 66 11.52 4.63 -20.36
C LYS A 66 11.03 3.27 -20.86
N GLY A 67 10.76 3.13 -22.16
CA GLY A 67 10.90 1.90 -22.96
C GLY A 67 10.04 0.64 -22.64
N LYS A 68 9.80 -0.19 -23.67
CA LYS A 68 8.85 -1.33 -23.74
C LYS A 68 9.04 -2.51 -22.74
N ARG A 69 10.05 -2.50 -21.86
CA ARG A 69 10.33 -3.59 -20.87
C ARG A 69 10.75 -3.13 -19.48
N PHE A 70 10.77 -1.81 -19.21
CA PHE A 70 11.23 -1.30 -17.91
C PHE A 70 10.30 -1.72 -16.76
N LEU A 71 8.98 -1.67 -16.98
CA LEU A 71 7.99 -2.09 -15.99
C LEU A 71 8.15 -3.57 -15.60
N SER A 72 8.32 -4.48 -16.56
CA SER A 72 8.54 -5.91 -16.27
C SER A 72 9.86 -6.20 -15.56
N THR A 73 10.89 -5.40 -15.80
CA THR A 73 12.22 -5.56 -15.17
C THR A 73 12.29 -4.91 -13.78
N VAL A 74 11.59 -3.79 -13.57
CA VAL A 74 11.69 -2.94 -12.37
C VAL A 74 10.53 -3.15 -11.39
N ALA A 75 9.37 -3.62 -11.84
CA ALA A 75 8.24 -3.93 -10.96
C ALA A 75 8.67 -5.02 -9.96
N ASN A 76 8.68 -4.63 -8.70
CA ASN A 76 9.01 -5.47 -7.56
C ASN A 76 7.82 -5.44 -6.60
N PRO A 77 7.65 -6.43 -5.71
CA PRO A 77 6.59 -6.38 -4.71
C PRO A 77 6.64 -5.12 -3.83
N THR A 78 7.78 -4.41 -3.72
CA THR A 78 7.88 -3.17 -2.94
C THR A 78 7.21 -1.97 -3.62
N SER A 79 6.87 -2.03 -4.91
CA SER A 79 6.07 -0.98 -5.56
C SER A 79 4.63 -0.93 -5.03
N GLN A 80 4.15 -1.99 -4.36
CA GLN A 80 2.90 -1.96 -3.60
C GLN A 80 2.90 -0.90 -2.48
N LEU A 81 4.07 -0.40 -2.05
CA LEU A 81 4.15 0.71 -1.09
C LEU A 81 3.59 2.01 -1.67
N SER A 82 3.76 2.29 -2.96
CA SER A 82 3.13 3.46 -3.61
C SER A 82 1.60 3.34 -3.61
N VAL A 83 1.08 2.14 -3.89
CA VAL A 83 -0.37 1.84 -3.78
C VAL A 83 -0.87 2.12 -2.37
N ILE A 84 -0.22 1.55 -1.37
CA ILE A 84 -0.60 1.69 0.03
C ILE A 84 -0.52 3.17 0.45
N GLY A 85 0.52 3.91 0.04
CA GLY A 85 0.63 5.34 0.32
C GLY A 85 -0.53 6.16 -0.22
N ASN A 86 -0.97 5.88 -1.44
CA ASN A 86 -2.13 6.55 -2.04
C ASN A 86 -3.44 6.19 -1.30
N LEU A 87 -3.64 4.92 -0.96
CA LEU A 87 -4.86 4.48 -0.30
C LEU A 87 -4.95 4.98 1.15
N VAL A 88 -3.84 4.98 1.89
CA VAL A 88 -3.78 5.58 3.24
C VAL A 88 -3.97 7.10 3.15
N GLY A 89 -3.36 7.77 2.17
CA GLY A 89 -3.58 9.19 1.93
C GLY A 89 -5.04 9.52 1.60
N ALA A 90 -5.71 8.66 0.83
CA ALA A 90 -7.14 8.76 0.52
C ALA A 90 -8.01 8.60 1.76
N GLN A 91 -7.71 7.61 2.61
CA GLN A 91 -8.41 7.39 3.87
C GLN A 91 -8.29 8.63 4.78
N ALA A 92 -7.08 9.15 4.98
CA ALA A 92 -6.86 10.36 5.78
C ALA A 92 -7.56 11.60 5.21
N ALA A 93 -7.61 11.74 3.88
CA ALA A 93 -8.36 12.83 3.23
C ALA A 93 -9.88 12.70 3.44
N ALA A 94 -10.39 11.47 3.45
CA ALA A 94 -11.80 11.19 3.68
C ALA A 94 -12.21 11.52 5.13
N GLU A 95 -11.37 11.17 6.11
CA GLU A 95 -11.55 11.51 7.53
C GLU A 95 -11.60 13.04 7.76
N MET A 96 -10.92 13.83 6.92
CA MET A 96 -10.96 15.32 6.94
C MET A 96 -12.21 15.91 6.25
N GLY A 97 -13.02 15.07 5.60
CA GLY A 97 -14.16 15.51 4.79
C GLY A 97 -13.80 15.96 3.36
N TRP A 98 -12.55 15.78 2.91
CA TRP A 98 -12.11 16.11 1.55
C TRP A 98 -12.38 14.95 0.58
N LYS A 99 -13.66 14.70 0.32
CA LYS A 99 -14.12 13.57 -0.49
C LYS A 99 -13.53 13.54 -1.90
N GLU A 100 -13.43 14.68 -2.58
CA GLU A 100 -12.87 14.76 -3.94
C GLU A 100 -11.38 14.37 -3.98
N CYS A 101 -10.59 14.87 -3.02
CA CYS A 101 -9.17 14.52 -2.90
C CYS A 101 -9.00 13.04 -2.56
N ALA A 102 -9.85 12.51 -1.66
CA ALA A 102 -9.86 11.11 -1.30
C ALA A 102 -10.16 10.20 -2.50
N VAL A 103 -11.19 10.52 -3.29
CA VAL A 103 -11.54 9.77 -4.50
C VAL A 103 -10.42 9.83 -5.54
N CYS A 104 -9.76 10.99 -5.70
CA CYS A 104 -8.61 11.14 -6.60
C CYS A 104 -7.46 10.20 -6.22
N LEU A 105 -7.01 10.25 -4.96
CA LEU A 105 -5.92 9.40 -4.46
C LEU A 105 -6.31 7.92 -4.47
N PHE A 106 -7.55 7.59 -4.13
CA PHE A 106 -8.07 6.22 -4.19
C PHE A 106 -8.03 5.67 -5.62
N SER A 107 -8.49 6.45 -6.60
CA SER A 107 -8.49 6.06 -8.00
C SER A 107 -7.07 5.78 -8.52
N LEU A 108 -6.11 6.65 -8.16
CA LEU A 108 -4.70 6.48 -8.52
C LEU A 108 -4.12 5.19 -7.92
N GLY A 109 -4.38 4.96 -6.63
CA GLY A 109 -3.96 3.76 -5.92
C GLY A 109 -4.53 2.47 -6.54
N MET A 110 -5.83 2.44 -6.85
CA MET A 110 -6.50 1.26 -7.40
C MET A 110 -6.07 0.92 -8.83
N VAL A 111 -5.89 1.93 -9.69
CA VAL A 111 -5.37 1.70 -11.05
C VAL A 111 -3.95 1.14 -10.97
N HIS A 112 -3.11 1.70 -10.09
CA HIS A 112 -1.75 1.21 -9.88
C HIS A 112 -1.72 -0.22 -9.35
N TYR A 113 -2.59 -0.51 -8.38
CA TYR A 113 -2.74 -1.84 -7.82
C TYR A 113 -3.01 -2.86 -8.92
N LEU A 114 -3.96 -2.58 -9.82
CA LEU A 114 -4.32 -3.50 -10.90
C LEU A 114 -3.15 -3.73 -11.86
N VAL A 115 -2.45 -2.67 -12.27
CA VAL A 115 -1.28 -2.76 -13.15
C VAL A 115 -0.16 -3.59 -12.49
N LEU A 116 0.15 -3.33 -11.22
CA LEU A 116 1.14 -4.11 -10.47
C LEU A 116 0.69 -5.55 -10.25
N PHE A 117 -0.58 -5.77 -9.96
CA PHE A 117 -1.12 -7.10 -9.73
C PHE A 117 -0.93 -7.96 -10.98
N VAL A 118 -1.36 -7.48 -12.14
CA VAL A 118 -1.22 -8.20 -13.41
C VAL A 118 0.25 -8.42 -13.77
N THR A 119 1.08 -7.38 -13.70
CA THR A 119 2.50 -7.46 -14.10
C THR A 119 3.31 -8.40 -13.21
N LEU A 120 3.13 -8.34 -11.88
CA LEU A 120 3.80 -9.24 -10.96
C LEU A 120 3.28 -10.67 -11.10
N TYR A 121 1.97 -10.86 -11.28
CA TYR A 121 1.37 -12.18 -11.49
C TYR A 121 1.91 -12.87 -12.75
N GLN A 122 2.01 -12.14 -13.87
CA GLN A 122 2.61 -12.65 -15.11
C GLN A 122 4.09 -12.99 -14.93
N ARG A 123 4.85 -12.18 -14.17
CA ARG A 123 6.26 -12.43 -13.87
C ARG A 123 6.48 -13.70 -13.05
N PHE A 124 5.57 -14.03 -12.12
CA PHE A 124 5.62 -15.28 -11.36
C PHE A 124 5.47 -16.53 -12.24
N SER A 125 4.77 -16.44 -13.37
CA SER A 125 4.56 -17.56 -14.29
C SER A 125 5.72 -17.77 -15.28
N GLY A 126 6.63 -16.79 -15.43
CA GLY A 126 7.55 -16.69 -16.57
C GLY A 126 8.98 -17.23 -16.39
N GLY A 127 9.37 -17.73 -15.21
CA GLY A 127 10.62 -18.49 -15.05
C GLY A 127 11.75 -17.85 -14.22
N ASP A 128 11.67 -16.57 -13.84
CA ASP A 128 12.61 -16.00 -12.87
C ASP A 128 12.06 -16.19 -11.46
N SER A 129 12.51 -17.25 -10.79
CA SER A 129 12.19 -17.49 -9.38
C SER A 129 12.46 -16.23 -8.56
N VAL A 130 11.41 -15.60 -8.05
CA VAL A 130 11.54 -14.45 -7.15
C VAL A 130 12.54 -14.82 -6.06
N HIS A 131 13.65 -14.05 -6.00
CA HIS A 131 14.73 -14.26 -5.05
C HIS A 131 14.13 -14.50 -3.66
N VAL A 132 14.63 -15.52 -2.96
CA VAL A 132 14.13 -16.02 -1.67
C VAL A 132 13.91 -14.88 -0.64
N MET A 133 14.62 -13.77 -0.78
CA MET A 133 14.54 -12.57 0.05
C MET A 133 13.28 -11.70 -0.12
N LEU A 134 12.57 -11.76 -1.26
CA LEU A 134 11.40 -10.92 -1.57
C LEU A 134 10.05 -11.58 -1.20
N ARG A 135 10.09 -12.78 -0.62
CA ARG A 135 8.90 -13.53 -0.19
C ARG A 135 8.06 -12.83 0.89
N PRO A 136 8.63 -12.12 1.88
CA PRO A 136 7.82 -11.36 2.85
C PRO A 136 7.03 -10.23 2.20
N VAL A 137 7.51 -9.69 1.08
CA VAL A 137 6.87 -8.56 0.40
C VAL A 137 5.66 -9.03 -0.43
N LEU A 138 5.49 -10.34 -0.66
CA LEU A 138 4.26 -10.91 -1.21
C LEU A 138 3.04 -10.63 -0.33
N PHE A 139 3.25 -10.42 0.98
CA PHE A 139 2.15 -10.09 1.89
C PHE A 139 1.59 -8.68 1.63
N LEU A 140 2.32 -7.79 0.95
CA LEU A 140 1.77 -6.50 0.53
C LEU A 140 0.63 -6.64 -0.49
N PHE A 141 0.51 -7.77 -1.19
CA PHE A 141 -0.57 -7.98 -2.16
C PHE A 141 -1.96 -8.03 -1.54
N PHE A 142 -2.11 -8.58 -0.34
CA PHE A 142 -3.41 -8.57 0.35
C PHE A 142 -3.58 -7.31 1.22
N ALA A 143 -2.49 -6.63 1.58
CA ALA A 143 -2.54 -5.34 2.26
C ALA A 143 -3.26 -4.28 1.42
N ALA A 144 -2.89 -4.14 0.14
CA ALA A 144 -3.48 -3.14 -0.75
C ALA A 144 -5.02 -3.19 -0.82
N PRO A 145 -5.67 -4.33 -1.13
CA PRO A 145 -7.14 -4.41 -1.12
C PRO A 145 -7.74 -4.24 0.28
N GLY A 146 -7.02 -4.61 1.35
CA GLY A 146 -7.46 -4.36 2.73
C GLY A 146 -7.50 -2.86 3.07
N VAL A 147 -6.44 -2.11 2.73
CA VAL A 147 -6.39 -0.65 2.92
C VAL A 147 -7.42 0.02 2.00
N ALA A 148 -7.61 -0.48 0.78
CA ALA A 148 -8.63 0.05 -0.12
C ALA A 148 -10.05 -0.09 0.46
N SER A 149 -10.35 -1.21 1.13
CA SER A 149 -11.65 -1.39 1.81
C SER A 149 -11.87 -0.32 2.88
N LEU A 150 -10.88 -0.08 3.74
CA LEU A 150 -10.95 0.92 4.82
C LEU A 150 -11.02 2.36 4.27
N ALA A 151 -10.24 2.64 3.22
CA ALA A 151 -10.27 3.92 2.55
C ALA A 151 -11.62 4.21 1.90
N TRP A 152 -12.23 3.21 1.26
CA TRP A 152 -13.54 3.36 0.62
C TRP A 152 -14.67 3.55 1.63
N GLU A 153 -14.65 2.78 2.71
CA GLU A 153 -15.54 2.97 3.85
C GLU A 153 -15.43 4.39 4.41
N SER A 154 -14.22 4.92 4.58
CA SER A 154 -14.01 6.29 5.05
C SER A 154 -14.56 7.35 4.08
N ILE A 155 -14.53 7.08 2.76
CA ILE A 155 -15.06 7.99 1.72
C ILE A 155 -16.60 8.02 1.72
N VAL A 156 -17.21 6.84 1.77
CA VAL A 156 -18.66 6.67 1.71
C VAL A 156 -19.32 6.98 3.06
N GLY A 157 -18.66 6.61 4.15
CA GLY A 157 -19.16 6.66 5.52
C GLY A 157 -19.90 5.39 5.96
N ASP A 158 -20.01 4.39 5.08
CA ASP A 158 -20.66 3.11 5.33
C ASP A 158 -19.85 1.96 4.71
N PHE A 159 -19.94 0.76 5.29
CA PHE A 159 -19.33 -0.45 4.76
C PHE A 159 -20.16 -1.07 3.62
N ASP A 160 -20.10 -0.41 2.46
CA ASP A 160 -20.88 -0.73 1.28
C ASP A 160 -20.43 -2.02 0.54
N THR A 161 -21.07 -2.32 -0.59
CA THR A 161 -20.73 -3.51 -1.40
C THR A 161 -19.31 -3.46 -1.94
N LEU A 162 -18.76 -2.30 -2.27
CA LEU A 162 -17.41 -2.17 -2.80
C LEU A 162 -16.37 -2.44 -1.71
N SER A 163 -16.56 -1.90 -0.50
CA SER A 163 -15.73 -2.24 0.67
C SER A 163 -15.76 -3.74 0.93
N LYS A 164 -16.94 -4.37 0.92
CA LYS A 164 -17.08 -5.83 1.07
C LYS A 164 -16.33 -6.61 0.00
N MET A 165 -16.44 -6.22 -1.26
CA MET A 165 -15.72 -6.88 -2.36
C MET A 165 -14.20 -6.80 -2.18
N LEU A 166 -13.68 -5.64 -1.79
CA LEU A 166 -12.25 -5.43 -1.54
C LEU A 166 -11.75 -6.21 -0.31
N PHE A 167 -12.55 -6.24 0.76
CA PHE A 167 -12.29 -7.03 1.96
C PHE A 167 -12.22 -8.53 1.65
N PHE A 168 -13.20 -9.09 0.94
CA PHE A 168 -13.19 -10.51 0.57
C PHE A 168 -12.03 -10.85 -0.38
N LEU A 169 -11.65 -9.93 -1.27
CA LEU A 169 -10.45 -10.08 -2.10
C LEU A 169 -9.18 -10.16 -1.23
N SER A 170 -9.06 -9.30 -0.22
CA SER A 170 -7.95 -9.33 0.75
C SER A 170 -7.91 -10.66 1.51
N LEU A 171 -9.05 -11.11 2.05
CA LEU A 171 -9.16 -12.41 2.73
C LEU A 171 -8.76 -13.58 1.83
N PHE A 172 -9.24 -13.60 0.59
CA PHE A 172 -8.92 -14.66 -0.37
C PHE A 172 -7.41 -14.73 -0.64
N LEU A 173 -6.77 -13.58 -0.87
CA LEU A 173 -5.32 -13.52 -1.09
C LEU A 173 -4.54 -13.94 0.16
N PHE A 174 -5.00 -13.54 1.34
CA PHE A 174 -4.42 -13.94 2.62
C PHE A 174 -4.44 -15.47 2.82
N PHE A 175 -5.62 -16.10 2.67
CA PHE A 175 -5.75 -17.55 2.76
C PHE A 175 -4.92 -18.28 1.69
N SER A 176 -4.91 -17.78 0.45
CA SER A 176 -4.11 -18.35 -0.64
C SER A 176 -2.62 -18.40 -0.32
N LEU A 177 -2.09 -17.36 0.35
CA LEU A 177 -0.70 -17.31 0.79
C LEU A 177 -0.43 -18.22 2.00
N ILE A 178 -1.32 -18.24 3.00
CA ILE A 178 -1.16 -19.06 4.22
C ILE A 178 -1.24 -20.57 3.92
N CYS A 179 -2.12 -20.96 3.00
CA CYS A 179 -2.25 -22.35 2.56
C CYS A 179 -1.00 -22.89 1.84
N ARG A 180 0.04 -22.09 1.63
CA ARG A 180 1.34 -22.50 1.07
C ARG A 180 2.47 -22.47 2.12
N PRO A 181 2.43 -23.34 3.15
CA PRO A 181 3.35 -23.32 4.29
C PRO A 181 4.81 -23.61 3.90
N ALA A 182 5.06 -24.23 2.74
CA ALA A 182 6.42 -24.46 2.22
C ALA A 182 7.19 -23.16 1.91
N LEU A 183 6.48 -22.09 1.52
CA LEU A 183 7.07 -20.76 1.35
C LEU A 183 7.48 -20.17 2.71
N PHE A 184 6.62 -20.36 3.71
CA PHE A 184 6.79 -19.89 5.08
C PHE A 184 7.95 -20.61 5.77
N LYS A 185 8.00 -21.95 5.72
CA LYS A 185 9.03 -22.77 6.38
C LYS A 185 10.46 -22.45 5.90
N ARG A 186 10.63 -22.18 4.60
CA ARG A 186 11.95 -21.77 4.06
C ARG A 186 12.30 -20.31 4.37
N SER A 187 11.31 -19.42 4.43
CA SER A 187 11.52 -18.01 4.80
C SER A 187 11.75 -17.84 6.31
N MET A 188 11.19 -18.74 7.12
CA MET A 188 11.27 -18.73 8.58
C MET A 188 12.54 -19.32 9.18
N ALA A 189 13.43 -19.89 8.36
CA ALA A 189 14.64 -20.55 8.82
C ALA A 189 15.69 -19.58 9.39
N LYS A 190 15.62 -18.27 9.07
CA LYS A 190 16.50 -17.23 9.63
C LYS A 190 15.66 -15.99 9.95
N PHE A 191 15.74 -15.52 11.19
CA PHE A 191 15.12 -14.26 11.60
C PHE A 191 15.74 -13.09 10.80
N ASN A 192 14.90 -12.23 10.24
CA ASN A 192 15.32 -11.07 9.47
C ASN A 192 14.37 -9.90 9.76
N VAL A 193 14.88 -8.67 9.83
CA VAL A 193 14.10 -7.44 10.02
C VAL A 193 13.02 -7.26 8.95
N ALA A 194 13.19 -7.84 7.75
CA ALA A 194 12.18 -7.85 6.69
C ALA A 194 10.84 -8.49 7.09
N TRP A 195 10.76 -9.20 8.21
CA TRP A 195 9.52 -9.80 8.72
C TRP A 195 8.51 -8.77 9.24
N TRP A 196 8.96 -7.57 9.59
CA TRP A 196 8.06 -6.47 9.95
C TRP A 196 7.10 -6.08 8.82
N ALA A 197 7.43 -6.44 7.57
CA ALA A 197 6.52 -6.32 6.42
C ALA A 197 5.28 -7.22 6.51
N TYR A 198 5.23 -8.19 7.44
CA TYR A 198 4.05 -9.03 7.72
C TYR A 198 3.07 -8.36 8.68
N SER A 199 3.57 -7.61 9.66
CA SER A 199 2.72 -7.03 10.70
C SER A 199 1.72 -6.05 10.11
N PHE A 200 2.15 -5.14 9.22
CA PHE A 200 1.27 -4.14 8.62
C PHE A 200 0.08 -4.76 7.84
N PRO A 201 0.30 -5.66 6.86
CA PRO A 201 -0.81 -6.32 6.15
C PRO A 201 -1.81 -7.03 7.06
N VAL A 202 -1.33 -7.72 8.10
CA VAL A 202 -2.20 -8.43 9.04
C VAL A 202 -3.00 -7.47 9.92
N THR A 203 -2.39 -6.38 10.38
CA THR A 203 -3.10 -5.34 11.13
C THR A 203 -4.20 -4.71 10.30
N VAL A 204 -3.93 -4.39 9.02
CA VAL A 204 -4.95 -3.86 8.10
C VAL A 204 -6.10 -4.84 7.92
N LEU A 205 -5.81 -6.13 7.73
CA LEU A 205 -6.85 -7.15 7.58
C LEU A 205 -7.69 -7.29 8.86
N ALA A 206 -7.05 -7.20 10.04
CA ALA A 206 -7.74 -7.22 11.32
C ALA A 206 -8.66 -6.00 11.47
N LEU A 207 -8.20 -4.79 11.12
CA LEU A 207 -9.01 -3.57 11.13
C LEU A 207 -10.20 -3.67 10.18
N ALA A 208 -9.98 -4.12 8.94
CA ALA A 208 -11.08 -4.32 7.99
C ALA A 208 -12.08 -5.37 8.48
N SER A 209 -11.61 -6.38 9.23
CA SER A 209 -12.49 -7.39 9.84
C SER A 209 -13.31 -6.82 11.00
N THR A 210 -12.75 -5.89 11.78
CA THR A 210 -13.48 -5.23 12.87
C THR A 210 -14.54 -4.28 12.32
N GLU A 211 -14.26 -3.55 11.24
CA GLU A 211 -15.28 -2.69 10.60
C GLU A 211 -16.38 -3.51 9.90
N TYR A 212 -16.03 -4.63 9.27
CA TYR A 212 -17.05 -5.52 8.69
C TYR A 212 -17.98 -6.17 9.74
N ALA A 213 -17.51 -6.32 10.99
CA ALA A 213 -18.26 -6.97 12.06
C ALA A 213 -19.21 -6.03 12.82
N GLN A 214 -19.04 -4.71 12.69
CA GLN A 214 -19.91 -3.69 13.27
C GLN A 214 -21.22 -3.57 12.47
#